data_AF-A0A109LBF1-F1
#
_entry.id   AF-A0A109LBF1-F1
#
_cell.length_a   1.000
_cell.length_b   1.000
_cell.length_c   1.000
_cell.angle_alpha   90.00
_cell.angle_beta   90.00
_cell.angle_gamma   90.00
#
_symmetry.space_group_name_H-M   'P 1'
#
loop_
_entity.id
_entity.type
_entity.pdbx_description
1 polymer ?
#
loop_
_entity_poly.entity_id
_entity_poly.type
_entity_poly.pdbx_seq_one_letter_code
_entity_poly.pdbx_strand_id
1 'polypeptide(L)' 'MDEVLRDPTGYVVISAEHPALGRVYWAYFDESEVNAPDYYGLTLDLNRASWAPVGWRTGEYLMGGVEKPTLIPGKPADL' A
#
# COMPACT_ATOMS: atom_id res chain seq x y z
N MET A 1 -2.11 -22.93 7.41
CA MET A 1 -1.36 -21.71 7.11
C MET A 1 -2.04 -20.64 7.93
N ASP A 2 -1.38 -20.16 8.99
CA ASP A 2 -2.01 -19.20 9.90
C ASP A 2 -2.28 -17.92 9.11
N GLU A 3 -3.55 -17.59 8.90
CA GLU A 3 -3.96 -16.30 8.36
C GLU A 3 -3.47 -15.25 9.35
N VAL A 4 -2.37 -14.58 9.02
CA VAL A 4 -1.91 -13.40 9.74
C VAL A 4 -2.98 -12.34 9.53
N LEU A 5 -3.94 -12.27 10.46
CA LEU A 5 -4.95 -11.22 10.53
C LEU A 5 -4.20 -9.90 10.69
N ARG A 6 -4.00 -9.22 9.56
CA ARG A 6 -3.29 -7.95 9.50
C ARG A 6 -4.20 -6.87 10.10
N ASP A 7 -3.70 -6.10 11.06
CA ASP A 7 -4.44 -4.99 11.66
C ASP A 7 -4.82 -3.97 10.56
N PRO A 8 -6.12 -3.76 10.30
CA PRO A 8 -6.54 -2.87 9.23
C PRO A 8 -6.39 -1.38 9.56
N THR A 9 -6.07 -1.07 10.81
CA THR A 9 -5.91 0.31 11.28
C THR A 9 -4.80 1.02 10.50
N GLY A 10 -5.15 2.12 9.83
CA GLY A 10 -4.18 2.94 9.08
C GLY A 10 -3.94 2.50 7.64
N TYR A 11 -4.75 1.60 7.08
CA TYR A 11 -4.66 1.20 5.68
C TYR A 11 -5.99 1.34 4.94
N VAL A 12 -5.90 1.48 3.61
CA VAL A 12 -7.02 1.49 2.67
C VAL A 12 -6.74 0.52 1.54
N VAL A 13 -7.77 -0.07 0.97
CA VAL A 13 -7.65 -0.96 -0.20
C VAL A 13 -8.07 -0.23 -1.47
N ILE A 14 -7.46 -0.64 -2.59
CA ILE A 14 -7.87 -0.19 -3.92
C ILE A 14 -8.96 -1.14 -4.41
N SER A 15 -10.16 -0.60 -4.64
CA SER A 15 -11.30 -1.35 -5.15
C SER A 15 -11.96 -0.66 -6.33
N ALA A 16 -12.66 -1.45 -7.13
CA ALA A 16 -13.55 -0.99 -8.19
C ALA A 16 -14.90 -1.72 -8.05
N GLU A 17 -15.98 -1.06 -8.47
CA GLU A 17 -17.30 -1.69 -8.56
C GLU A 17 -17.50 -2.21 -9.98
N HIS A 18 -17.59 -3.53 -10.14
CA HIS A 18 -17.83 -4.17 -11.43
C HIS A 18 -19.33 -4.50 -11.59
N PRO A 19 -19.96 -4.15 -12.72
CA PRO A 19 -21.42 -4.28 -12.88
C PRO A 19 -22.01 -5.68 -12.62
N ALA A 20 -21.24 -6.74 -12.89
CA ALA A 20 -21.71 -8.12 -12.73
C ALA A 20 -21.07 -8.84 -11.52
N LEU A 21 -19.90 -8.39 -11.07
CA LEU A 21 -19.12 -9.10 -10.04
C LEU A 21 -19.23 -8.41 -8.68
N GLY A 22 -19.80 -7.20 -8.64
CA GLY A 22 -19.78 -6.35 -7.46
C GLY A 22 -18.38 -5.80 -7.22
N ARG A 23 -18.05 -5.60 -5.95
CA ARG A 23 -16.76 -5.05 -5.54
C ARG A 23 -15.63 -6.02 -5.83
N VAL A 24 -14.66 -5.53 -6.60
CA VAL A 24 -13.39 -6.20 -6.88
C VAL A 24 -12.24 -5.40 -6.27
N TYR A 25 -11.17 -6.09 -5.92
CA TYR A 25 -9.97 -5.50 -5.33
C TYR A 25 -8.78 -5.68 -6.25
N TRP A 26 -7.90 -4.68 -6.26
CA TRP A 26 -6.58 -4.82 -6.90
C TRP A 26 -5.74 -5.78 -6.07
N ALA A 27 -5.00 -6.71 -6.71
CA ALA A 27 -4.15 -7.68 -6.02
C ALA A 27 -2.87 -7.96 -6.80
N TYR A 28 -1.82 -8.34 -6.06
CA TYR A 28 -0.59 -8.87 -6.63
C TYR A 28 -0.64 -10.41 -6.61
N PHE A 29 -0.20 -11.02 -7.70
CA PHE A 29 -0.12 -12.46 -7.87
C PHE A 29 1.34 -12.83 -8.06
N ASP A 30 1.87 -13.57 -7.09
CA ASP A 30 3.16 -14.23 -7.16
C ASP A 30 2.97 -15.57 -7.89
N GLU A 31 3.63 -15.70 -9.04
CA GLU A 31 3.58 -16.90 -9.88
C GLU A 31 4.95 -17.60 -9.94
N SER A 32 5.84 -17.26 -9.00
CA SER A 32 7.18 -17.85 -8.90
C SER A 32 7.14 -19.38 -8.72
N GLU A 33 6.12 -19.91 -8.03
CA GLU A 33 5.93 -21.36 -7.84
C GLU A 33 5.76 -22.14 -9.15
N VAL A 34 5.28 -21.47 -10.21
CA VAL A 34 5.05 -22.07 -11.53
C VAL A 34 6.00 -21.53 -12.60
N ASN A 35 7.03 -20.77 -12.21
CA ASN A 35 7.98 -20.12 -13.11
C ASN A 35 7.28 -19.26 -14.19
N ALA A 36 6.21 -18.57 -13.81
CA ALA A 36 5.54 -17.60 -14.67
C ALA A 36 5.78 -16.17 -14.17
N PRO A 37 5.56 -15.14 -15.02
CA PRO A 37 5.73 -13.76 -14.59
C PRO A 37 4.70 -13.36 -13.55
N ASP A 38 5.17 -12.67 -12.52
CA ASP A 38 4.31 -12.00 -11.55
C ASP A 38 3.46 -10.93 -12.24
N TYR A 39 2.25 -10.71 -11.72
CA TYR A 39 1.34 -9.73 -12.28
C TYR A 39 0.43 -9.09 -11.25
N TYR A 40 -0.15 -7.96 -11.64
CA TYR A 40 -1.25 -7.33 -10.93
C TYR A 40 -2.56 -7.67 -11.62
N GLY A 41 -3.57 -8.04 -10.82
CA GLY A 41 -4.88 -8.43 -11.30
C GLY A 41 -6.00 -7.98 -10.38
N LEU A 42 -7.19 -8.51 -10.63
CA LEU A 42 -8.38 -8.27 -9.81
C LEU A 42 -8.74 -9.54 -9.04
N THR A 43 -9.17 -9.36 -7.79
CA THR A 43 -9.65 -10.44 -6.92
C THR A 43 -10.97 -10.05 -6.27
N LEU A 44 -11.78 -11.05 -5.91
CA LEU A 44 -12.95 -10.87 -5.04
C LEU A 44 -12.59 -11.05 -3.55
N ASP A 45 -11.41 -11.58 -3.27
CA ASP A 45 -10.91 -11.84 -1.92
C ASP A 45 -10.19 -10.61 -1.35
N LEU A 46 -10.78 -10.01 -0.32
CA LEU A 46 -10.23 -8.85 0.38
C LEU A 46 -8.87 -9.15 1.04
N ASN A 47 -8.63 -10.39 1.48
CA ASN A 47 -7.38 -10.76 2.13
C ASN A 47 -6.19 -10.74 1.17
N ARG A 48 -6.47 -10.91 -0.13
CA ARG A 48 -5.48 -10.84 -1.22
C ARG A 48 -5.36 -9.45 -1.84
N ALA A 49 -6.21 -8.50 -1.43
CA ALA A 49 -6.17 -7.15 -1.93
C ALA A 49 -4.80 -6.50 -1.68
N SER A 50 -4.45 -5.50 -2.46
CA SER A 50 -3.34 -4.59 -2.22
C SER A 50 -3.79 -3.50 -1.24
N TRP A 51 -3.02 -3.32 -0.18
CA TRP A 51 -3.29 -2.36 0.89
C TRP A 51 -2.30 -1.21 0.79
N ALA A 52 -2.82 0.01 0.79
CA ALA A 52 -2.04 1.23 0.81
C ALA A 52 -2.23 1.92 2.17
N PRO A 53 -1.20 2.58 2.71
CA PRO A 53 -1.36 3.34 3.95
C PRO A 53 -2.38 4.47 3.77
N VAL A 54 -3.08 4.83 4.85
CA VAL A 54 -3.89 6.05 4.88
C VAL A 54 -3.00 7.26 4.52
N GLY A 55 -3.53 8.18 3.71
CA GLY A 55 -2.75 9.29 3.18
C GLY A 55 -1.88 8.94 1.96
N TRP A 56 -2.00 7.73 1.39
CA TRP A 56 -1.23 7.35 0.19
C TRP A 56 -1.47 8.28 -1.01
N ARG A 57 -2.71 8.74 -1.19
CA ARG A 57 -3.07 9.64 -2.30
C ARG A 57 -2.46 11.02 -2.18
N THR A 58 -2.21 11.48 -0.96
CA THR A 58 -1.71 12.83 -0.66
C THR A 58 -0.20 12.87 -0.39
N GLY A 59 0.46 11.70 -0.35
CA GLY A 59 1.88 11.61 0.00
C GLY A 59 2.16 11.73 1.50
N GLU A 60 1.14 11.88 2.35
CA GLU A 60 1.29 12.01 3.81
C GLU A 60 1.97 10.80 4.45
N TYR A 61 1.75 9.61 3.90
CA TYR A 61 2.43 8.37 4.31
C TYR A 61 3.96 8.43 4.14
N LEU A 62 4.48 9.25 3.22
CA LEU A 62 5.93 9.45 3.02
C LEU A 62 6.52 10.41 4.06
N MET A 63 5.68 11.24 4.68
CA MET A 63 6.09 12.25 5.66
C MET A 63 6.35 11.67 7.05
N GLY A 64 6.05 10.39 7.27
CA GLY A 64 6.36 9.65 8.51
C GLY A 64 7.74 8.97 8.54
N GLY A 65 8.51 9.05 7.44
CA GLY A 65 9.85 8.45 7.33
C GLY A 65 10.99 9.46 7.12
N VAL A 66 10.68 10.74 6.98
CA VAL A 66 11.67 11.81 6.98
C VAL A 66 11.54 12.52 8.32
N GLU A 67 12.47 12.26 9.25
CA GLU A 67 12.77 13.27 10.26
C GLU A 67 13.00 14.57 9.49
N LYS A 68 12.06 15.52 9.61
CA LYS A 68 12.34 16.89 9.16
C LYS A 68 13.67 17.25 9.81
N PRO A 69 14.72 17.62 9.06
CA PRO A 69 15.88 18.20 9.70
C PRO A 69 15.32 19.41 10.44
N THR A 70 15.39 19.36 11.76
CA THR A 70 15.06 20.50 12.60
C THR A 70 15.90 21.64 12.07
N LEU A 71 15.28 22.57 11.34
CA LEU A 71 15.91 23.84 10.99
C LEU A 71 16.07 24.57 12.32
N ILE A 72 17.22 24.35 12.97
CA ILE A 72 17.64 25.16 14.10
C ILE A 72 17.85 26.57 13.53
N PRO A 73 17.05 27.57 13.93
CA PRO A 73 17.24 28.91 13.44
C PRO A 73 18.63 29.40 13.88
N GLY A 74 19.49 29.73 12.92
CA GLY A 74 20.75 30.44 13.20
C GLY A 74 22.06 29.65 13.05
N LYS A 75 22.08 28.44 12.47
CA LYS A 75 23.37 27.82 12.10
C LYS A 75 23.77 28.22 10.67
N PRO A 76 24.89 28.96 10.47
CA PRO A 76 25.37 29.25 9.13
C PRO A 76 25.84 27.95 8.46
N ALA A 77 25.67 27.88 7.13
CA ALA A 77 26.23 26.80 6.33
C ALA A 77 27.76 26.98 6.29
N ASP A 78 28.49 26.00 6.80
CA ASP A 78 29.94 25.93 6.62
C ASP A 78 30.21 25.67 5.12
N LEU A 79 30.96 26.58 4.48
CA LEU A 79 31.47 26.46 3.11
C LEU A 79 32.59 25.42 3.01
#